data_AF-A0A9C7VLH5-F1
#
_entry.id   AF-A0A9C7VLH5-F1
#
_cell.length_a   1.000
_cell.length_b   1.000
_cell.length_c   1.000
_cell.angle_alpha   90.00
_cell.angle_beta   90.00
_cell.angle_gamma   90.00
#
_symmetry.space_group_name_H-M   'P 1'
#
loop_
_entity.id
_entity.type
_entity.pdbx_description
1 polymer ?
#
loop_
_entity_poly.entity_id
_entity_poly.type
_entity_poly.pdbx_seq_one_letter_code
_entity_poly.pdbx_strand_id
1 'polypeptide(L)'
;KLVWDFRNRRYYIHLSVEADLNRAISKERKGSRKYKKLLRAKRRILGKLVNQINDILHKTTINFIKWVLGKGTSVIVMGDVTGIRNRVRYNSHLRGLGVSLWKLALSQ
;
A
#
# COMPACT_ATOMS: atom_id res chain seq x y z
N LYS A 1 9.46 -1.49 -10.38
CA LYS A 1 8.80 -0.17 -10.51
C LYS A 1 9.11 0.60 -9.23
N LEU A 2 9.94 1.63 -9.31
CA LEU A 2 10.36 2.42 -8.14
C LEU A 2 9.16 3.26 -7.69
N VAL A 3 8.85 3.27 -6.39
CA VAL A 3 7.87 4.18 -5.81
C VAL A 3 8.63 5.33 -5.17
N TRP A 4 8.32 6.55 -5.59
CA TRP A 4 8.96 7.77 -5.10
C TRP A 4 8.36 8.17 -3.74
N ASP A 5 9.22 8.30 -2.72
CA ASP A 5 8.85 8.85 -1.42
C ASP A 5 9.22 10.34 -1.36
N PHE A 6 8.19 11.19 -1.37
CA PHE A 6 8.34 12.65 -1.36
C PHE A 6 8.96 13.20 -0.06
N ARG A 7 8.90 12.46 1.06
CA ARG A 7 9.42 12.93 2.36
C ARG A 7 10.90 12.65 2.55
N ASN A 8 11.39 11.56 1.97
CA ASN A 8 12.75 11.07 2.23
C ASN A 8 13.67 11.12 1.00
N ARG A 9 13.21 11.68 -0.14
CA ARG A 9 13.94 11.78 -1.43
C ARG A 9 14.67 10.48 -1.81
N ARG A 10 14.08 9.32 -1.50
CA ARG A 10 14.67 8.00 -1.79
C ARG A 10 13.67 7.16 -2.56
N TYR A 11 14.19 6.42 -3.52
CA TYR A 11 13.44 5.41 -4.25
C TYR A 11 13.39 4.11 -3.43
N TYR A 12 12.20 3.52 -3.29
CA TYR A 12 12.07 2.19 -2.69
C TYR A 12 11.57 1.17 -3.71
N ILE A 13 12.17 -0.02 -3.67
CA ILE A 13 11.74 -1.22 -4.40
C ILE A 13 10.89 -2.09 -3.45
N HIS A 14 9.65 -1.69 -3.17
CA HIS A 14 8.83 -2.41 -2.19
C HIS A 14 8.30 -3.76 -2.69
N LEU A 15 7.95 -3.84 -3.98
CA LEU A 15 7.40 -5.08 -4.56
C LEU A 15 8.43 -6.22 -4.61
N SER A 16 9.69 -5.92 -4.95
CA SER A 16 10.73 -6.95 -5.02
C SER A 16 11.11 -7.45 -3.63
N VAL A 17 11.20 -6.56 -2.64
CA VAL A 17 11.51 -6.94 -1.26
C VAL A 17 10.43 -7.85 -0.66
N GLU A 18 9.15 -7.61 -0.94
CA GLU A 18 8.08 -8.50 -0.50
C GLU A 18 8.16 -9.87 -1.18
N ALA A 19 8.42 -9.90 -2.49
CA ALA A 19 8.59 -11.14 -3.25
C ALA A 19 9.77 -11.96 -2.74
N ASP A 20 10.91 -11.32 -2.46
CA ASP A 20 12.11 -11.96 -1.95
C ASP A 20 11.91 -12.51 -0.54
N LEU A 21 11.21 -11.77 0.34
CA LEU A 21 10.84 -12.26 1.66
C LEU A 21 9.89 -13.46 1.59
N ASN A 22 8.90 -13.42 0.70
CA ASN A 22 7.99 -14.55 0.51
C ASN A 22 8.72 -15.79 0.01
N ARG A 23 9.66 -15.63 -0.94
CA ARG A 23 10.52 -16.71 -1.44
C ARG A 23 11.46 -17.24 -0.36
N ALA A 24 12.00 -16.39 0.51
CA ALA A 24 12.83 -16.82 1.63
C ALA A 24 12.01 -17.59 2.69
N ILE A 25 10.78 -17.16 2.95
CA ILE A 25 9.86 -17.83 3.88
C ILE A 25 9.43 -19.19 3.35
N SER A 26 9.14 -19.32 2.05
CA SER A 26 8.68 -20.58 1.45
C SER A 26 9.74 -21.69 1.48
N LYS A 27 11.03 -21.32 1.41
CA LYS A 27 12.15 -22.26 1.47
C LYS A 27 12.46 -22.75 2.88
N GLU A 28 11.91 -22.13 3.91
CA GLU A 28 12.31 -22.35 5.30
C GLU A 28 11.29 -23.23 6.04
N ARG A 29 11.77 -24.14 6.91
CA ARG A 29 10.88 -25.03 7.69
C ARG A 29 9.98 -24.21 8.61
N LYS A 30 8.66 -24.43 8.50
CA LYS A 30 7.65 -23.80 9.35
C LYS A 30 8.00 -24.04 10.83
N GLY A 31 8.08 -22.96 11.60
CA GLY A 31 8.41 -22.99 13.02
C GLY A 31 9.90 -22.84 13.37
N SER A 32 10.82 -22.90 12.38
CA SER A 32 12.25 -22.67 12.63
C SER A 32 12.52 -21.27 13.20
N ARG A 33 13.64 -21.08 13.92
CA ARG A 33 14.05 -19.76 14.44
C ARG A 33 14.18 -18.75 13.29
N LYS A 34 14.72 -19.17 12.15
CA LYS A 34 14.89 -18.33 10.95
C LYS A 34 13.54 -18.00 10.28
N TYR A 35 12.61 -18.96 10.20
CA TYR A 35 11.24 -18.71 9.73
C TYR A 35 10.54 -17.63 10.57
N LYS A 36 10.64 -17.71 11.90
CA LYS A 36 10.07 -16.71 12.81
C LYS A 36 10.71 -15.33 12.62
N LYS A 37 12.02 -15.25 12.38
CA LYS A 37 12.72 -13.97 12.08
C LYS A 37 12.22 -13.34 10.77
N LEU A 38 12.10 -14.12 9.70
CA LEU A 38 11.61 -13.64 8.40
C LEU A 38 10.16 -13.13 8.48
N LEU A 39 9.29 -13.83 9.21
CA LEU A 39 7.91 -13.36 9.43
C LEU A 39 7.85 -12.03 10.19
N ARG A 40 8.70 -11.85 11.22
CA ARG A 40 8.79 -10.58 11.95
C ARG A 40 9.26 -9.44 11.04
N ALA A 41 10.25 -9.70 10.19
CA ALA A 41 10.71 -8.73 9.20
C ALA A 41 9.59 -8.34 8.22
N LYS A 42 8.86 -9.33 7.67
CA LYS A 42 7.71 -9.09 6.79
C LYS A 42 6.64 -8.22 7.46
N ARG A 43 6.23 -8.55 8.69
CA ARG A 43 5.26 -7.75 9.46
C ARG A 43 5.72 -6.31 9.66
N ARG A 44 7.00 -6.10 9.99
CA ARG A 44 7.56 -4.76 10.19
C ARG A 44 7.49 -3.91 8.91
N ILE A 45 7.81 -4.50 7.76
CA ILE A 45 7.75 -3.79 6.47
C ILE A 45 6.30 -3.46 6.11
N LEU A 46 5.37 -4.42 6.26
CA LEU A 46 3.95 -4.18 6.02
C LEU A 46 3.39 -3.09 6.94
N GLY A 47 3.77 -3.09 8.22
CA GLY A 47 3.36 -2.03 9.15
C GLY A 47 3.88 -0.64 8.73
N LYS A 48 5.14 -0.55 8.28
CA LYS A 48 5.68 0.71 7.74
C LYS A 48 4.91 1.19 6.51
N LEU A 49 4.58 0.28 5.60
CA LEU A 49 3.83 0.60 4.39
C LEU A 49 2.42 1.11 4.71
N VAL A 50 1.69 0.44 5.61
CA VAL A 50 0.36 0.89 6.04
C VAL A 50 0.44 2.28 6.68
N ASN A 51 1.43 2.51 7.54
CA ASN A 51 1.64 3.81 8.16
C ASN A 51 1.93 4.88 7.11
N GLN A 52 2.78 4.61 6.12
CA GLN A 52 3.06 5.54 5.02
C GLN A 52 1.82 5.85 4.18
N ILE A 53 0.98 4.85 3.89
CA ILE A 53 -0.29 5.05 3.15
C ILE A 53 -1.22 5.97 3.95
N ASN A 54 -1.44 5.68 5.23
CA ASN A 54 -2.29 6.49 6.11
C ASN A 54 -1.79 7.93 6.22
N ASP A 55 -0.48 8.08 6.28
CA ASP A 55 0.19 9.35 6.43
C ASP A 55 0.18 10.18 5.13
N ILE A 56 0.25 9.55 3.96
CA ILE A 56 -0.04 10.19 2.66
C ILE A 56 -1.50 10.61 2.59
N LEU A 57 -2.43 9.71 2.94
CA LEU A 57 -3.87 10.00 2.94
C LEU A 57 -4.19 11.22 3.83
N HIS A 58 -3.66 11.22 5.05
CA HIS A 58 -3.85 12.31 5.99
C HIS A 58 -3.31 13.65 5.47
N LYS A 59 -2.11 13.66 4.86
CA LYS A 59 -1.56 14.88 4.24
C LYS A 59 -2.39 15.37 3.05
N THR A 60 -2.86 14.46 2.21
CA THR A 60 -3.71 14.82 1.07
C THR A 60 -5.01 15.44 1.56
N THR A 61 -5.66 14.83 2.56
CA THR A 61 -6.90 15.36 3.14
C THR A 61 -6.68 16.72 3.80
N ILE A 62 -5.61 16.90 4.58
CA ILE A 62 -5.30 18.21 5.21
C ILE A 62 -5.06 19.28 4.15
N ASN A 63 -4.25 18.99 3.13
CA ASN A 63 -3.96 19.95 2.07
C ASN A 63 -5.23 20.31 1.29
N PHE A 64 -6.10 19.33 1.06
CA PHE A 64 -7.39 19.53 0.43
C PHE A 64 -8.30 20.46 1.26
N ILE A 65 -8.44 20.19 2.56
CA ILE A 65 -9.23 21.05 3.47
C ILE A 65 -8.67 22.47 3.50
N LYS A 66 -7.35 22.63 3.62
CA LYS A 66 -6.70 23.94 3.58
C LYS A 66 -7.00 24.71 2.29
N TRP A 67 -7.00 24.01 1.16
CA TRP A 67 -7.33 24.58 -0.13
C TRP A 67 -8.81 25.04 -0.21
N VAL A 68 -9.74 24.23 0.31
CA VAL A 68 -11.17 24.58 0.35
C VAL A 68 -11.40 25.80 1.24
N LEU A 69 -10.81 25.82 2.44
CA LEU A 69 -10.90 26.94 3.38
C LEU A 69 -10.33 28.23 2.78
N GLY A 70 -9.18 28.16 2.11
CA GLY A 70 -8.59 29.32 1.43
C GLY A 70 -9.45 29.87 0.30
N LYS A 71 -10.35 29.07 -0.28
CA LYS A 71 -11.31 29.49 -1.29
C LYS A 71 -12.67 29.92 -0.73
N GLY A 72 -12.88 29.83 0.59
CA GLY A 72 -14.16 30.15 1.24
C GLY A 72 -15.34 29.31 0.73
N THR A 73 -15.06 28.12 0.17
CA THR A 73 -16.10 27.28 -0.44
C THR A 73 -16.71 26.35 0.61
N SER A 74 -18.03 26.39 0.77
CA SER A 74 -18.75 25.58 1.75
C SER A 74 -19.26 24.24 1.21
N VAL A 75 -19.42 24.12 -0.12
CA VAL A 75 -19.97 22.92 -0.78
C VAL A 75 -18.96 22.36 -1.76
N ILE A 76 -18.66 21.07 -1.59
CA ILE A 76 -17.79 20.31 -2.49
C ILE A 76 -18.67 19.30 -3.21
N VAL A 77 -18.75 19.41 -4.54
CA VAL A 77 -19.42 18.43 -5.38
C VAL A 77 -18.37 17.47 -5.92
N MET A 78 -18.47 16.20 -5.53
CA MET A 78 -17.68 15.12 -6.13
C MET A 78 -18.52 14.46 -7.23
N GLY A 79 -17.92 14.29 -8.41
CA GLY A 79 -18.55 13.54 -9.50
C GLY A 79 -18.57 12.03 -9.22
N ASP A 80 -19.02 11.24 -10.20
CA ASP A 80 -19.03 9.79 -10.09
C ASP A 80 -17.61 9.23 -9.91
N VAL A 81 -17.35 8.64 -8.75
CA VAL A 81 -16.07 8.02 -8.39
C VAL A 81 -16.02 6.53 -8.78
N THR A 82 -17.13 5.98 -9.24
CA THR A 82 -17.25 4.58 -9.66
C THR A 82 -16.39 4.36 -10.92
N GLY A 83 -15.42 3.44 -10.84
CA GLY A 83 -14.53 3.14 -11.97
C GLY A 83 -13.13 3.73 -11.91
N ILE A 84 -12.81 4.60 -10.94
CA ILE A 84 -11.42 5.05 -10.69
C ILE A 84 -10.51 3.83 -10.44
N ARG A 85 -11.00 2.85 -9.67
CA ARG A 85 -10.29 1.58 -9.40
C ARG A 85 -10.08 0.73 -10.66
N ASN A 86 -11.00 0.80 -11.63
CA ASN A 86 -10.98 -0.03 -12.84
C ASN A 86 -10.03 0.51 -13.92
N ARG A 87 -9.76 1.82 -13.93
CA ARG A 87 -8.79 2.43 -14.87
C ARG A 87 -7.33 2.16 -14.50
N VAL A 88 -7.06 1.74 -13.26
CA VAL A 88 -5.70 1.39 -12.83
C VAL A 88 -5.31 0.07 -13.50
N ARG A 89 -4.41 0.13 -14.50
CA ARG A 89 -3.83 -1.07 -15.12
C ARG A 89 -2.95 -1.80 -14.10
N TYR A 90 -3.53 -2.75 -13.38
CA TYR A 90 -2.76 -3.69 -12.56
C TYR A 90 -2.00 -4.64 -13.49
N ASN A 91 -0.67 -4.67 -13.37
CA ASN A 91 0.16 -5.61 -14.11
C ASN A 91 -0.27 -7.05 -13.79
N SER A 92 -0.67 -7.82 -14.80
CA SER A 92 -1.19 -9.18 -14.69
C SER A 92 -0.21 -10.16 -14.03
N HIS A 93 1.08 -9.82 -14.00
CA HIS A 93 2.13 -10.58 -13.30
C HIS A 93 1.98 -10.59 -11.76
N LEU A 94 1.13 -9.73 -11.19
CA LEU A 94 0.86 -9.65 -9.74
C LEU A 94 -0.33 -10.50 -9.29
N ARG A 95 -1.01 -11.20 -10.21
CA ARG A 95 -2.16 -12.07 -9.87
C ARG A 95 -1.79 -13.29 -9.02
N GLY A 96 -0.51 -13.70 -9.02
CA GLY A 96 -0.05 -14.89 -8.28
C GLY A 96 0.34 -14.65 -6.82
N LEU A 97 0.44 -13.40 -6.36
CA LEU A 97 0.89 -13.06 -5.00
C LEU A 97 -0.13 -12.17 -4.28
N GLY A 98 -1.13 -12.80 -3.66
CA GLY A 98 -1.83 -12.22 -2.50
C GLY A 98 -2.92 -11.19 -2.75
N VAL A 99 -3.33 -10.93 -3.99
CA VAL A 99 -4.43 -9.97 -4.28
C VAL A 99 -5.83 -10.58 -4.01
N SER A 100 -5.94 -11.91 -3.85
CA SER A 100 -7.22 -12.60 -3.61
C SER A 100 -7.79 -12.37 -2.21
N LEU A 101 -6.98 -12.10 -1.18
CA LEU A 101 -7.48 -11.97 0.20
C LEU A 101 -8.24 -10.66 0.48
N TRP A 102 -7.79 -9.54 -0.10
CA TRP A 102 -8.39 -8.22 0.14
C TRP A 102 -9.72 -8.02 -0.62
N LYS A 103 -10.00 -8.87 -1.61
CA LYS A 103 -11.26 -8.84 -2.36
C LYS A 103 -12.40 -9.56 -1.62
N LEU A 104 -12.07 -10.49 -0.73
CA LEU A 104 -13.03 -11.21 0.13
C LEU A 104 -13.40 -10.44 1.40
N ALA A 105 -12.46 -9.66 1.97
CA ALA A 105 -12.68 -8.92 3.21
C ALA A 105 -13.56 -7.67 3.09
N LEU A 106 -13.93 -7.27 1.87
CA LEU A 106 -14.72 -6.06 1.57
C LEU A 106 -16.07 -6.39 0.89
N SER A 107 -16.47 -7.67 0.90
CA SER A 107 -17.69 -8.19 0.29
C SER A 107 -18.72 -8.69 1.32
N GLN A 108 -18.60 -8.29 2.58
CA GLN A 108 -19.62 -8.48 3.61
C GLN A 108 -20.15 -7.12 4.08
#